data_AF-A0AAN9Z939-F1
#
_entry.id   AF-A0AAN9Z939-F1
#
_cell.length_a   1.000
_cell.length_b   1.000
_cell.length_c   1.000
_cell.angle_alpha   90.00
_cell.angle_beta   90.00
_cell.angle_gamma   90.00
#
_symmetry.space_group_name_H-M   'P 1'
#
loop_
_entity.id
_entity.type
_entity.pdbx_description
1 polymer ?
#
loop_
_entity_poly.entity_id
_entity_poly.type
_entity_poly.pdbx_seq_one_letter_code
_entity_poly.pdbx_strand_id
1 'polypeptide(L)'
;MRVWLLSQFHDFHIALLDDVQVDFWSKDDVMVSPSRQESFQRQLNEMDVAWEISIDNVQTVVQEEKESLQGESRSLSRDKFHSYQEMKDYLQELAKLYSNTVSVGSIGSSYEGRDLPILKISSGGDDTRPIILIDAGIHAREWIAPAMALYIIQQLVENPSNADLIANVDWHVIPLLNPDGYEYSRKSSRLWRKTRSKTKRKGCFGVDGNRNFDIHWNGIGGSTDPCSETYVGPRPFSEPETAALRDYVMKQLTKSGSRIKLYLTFHSYASGILYPWGYTWSQAPNANTMKALAQEANLAQKRAGGHDFTVGQTARVFYAAAGGSDDWVASAGRVPLVYTVEMPRGGNWGFDLPPSAINRTVSAFWPAVRVMGRHVQRS
;
A
#
# COMPACT_ATOMS: atom_id res chain seq x y z
N MET A 1 41.59 6.59 5.30
CA MET A 1 42.38 5.42 4.83
C MET A 1 42.20 5.35 3.32
N ARG A 2 43.14 4.78 2.56
CA ARG A 2 43.01 4.57 1.10
C ARG A 2 42.96 3.09 0.79
N VAL A 3 42.18 2.68 -0.21
CA VAL A 3 42.25 1.33 -0.78
C VAL A 3 42.99 1.38 -2.10
N TRP A 4 43.92 0.46 -2.27
CA TRP A 4 44.81 0.33 -3.41
C TRP A 4 44.48 -0.99 -4.10
N LEU A 5 44.25 -0.94 -5.41
CA LEU A 5 44.10 -2.12 -6.25
C LEU A 5 45.46 -2.46 -6.86
N LEU A 6 45.93 -3.67 -6.59
CA LEU A 6 47.24 -4.16 -7.01
C LEU A 6 47.10 -5.05 -8.25
N SER A 7 47.80 -4.71 -9.32
CA SER A 7 47.79 -5.50 -10.56
C SER A 7 48.84 -6.60 -10.51
N GLN A 8 48.45 -7.83 -10.88
CA GLN A 8 49.34 -9.00 -10.93
C GLN A 8 50.00 -9.33 -9.57
N PHE A 9 49.25 -9.14 -8.47
CA PHE A 9 49.72 -9.41 -7.12
C PHE A 9 49.73 -10.93 -6.81
N HIS A 10 50.88 -11.47 -6.40
CA HIS A 10 51.09 -12.91 -6.16
C HIS A 10 51.46 -13.20 -4.70
N ASP A 11 51.15 -14.41 -4.21
CA ASP A 11 51.27 -14.79 -2.80
C ASP A 11 52.66 -14.59 -2.15
N PHE A 12 53.76 -14.64 -2.94
CA PHE A 12 55.10 -14.32 -2.43
C PHE A 12 55.26 -12.85 -2.00
N HIS A 13 54.49 -11.93 -2.57
CA HIS A 13 54.50 -10.51 -2.22
C HIS A 13 53.78 -10.22 -0.90
N ILE A 14 52.84 -11.08 -0.47
CA ILE A 14 52.10 -10.91 0.80
C ILE A 14 53.05 -10.96 2.00
N ALA A 15 54.01 -11.90 1.98
CA ALA A 15 55.00 -12.06 3.05
C ALA A 15 55.96 -10.86 3.19
N LEU A 16 56.09 -10.02 2.16
CA LEU A 16 56.92 -8.82 2.17
C LEU A 16 56.17 -7.59 2.68
N LEU A 17 54.83 -7.62 2.69
CA LEU A 17 53.97 -6.54 3.17
C LEU A 17 53.55 -6.68 4.64
N ASP A 18 53.82 -7.83 5.27
CA ASP A 18 53.51 -8.10 6.69
C ASP A 18 54.13 -7.05 7.63
N ASP A 19 55.31 -6.52 7.29
CA ASP A 19 55.99 -5.46 8.06
C ASP A 19 55.23 -4.11 8.06
N VAL A 20 54.32 -3.88 7.10
CA VAL A 20 53.55 -2.63 6.97
C VAL A 20 52.18 -2.71 7.66
N GLN A 21 51.77 -3.91 8.12
CA GLN A 21 50.47 -4.16 8.77
C GLN A 21 49.33 -3.48 8.00
N VAL A 22 49.12 -3.91 6.76
CA VAL A 22 48.04 -3.45 5.89
C VAL A 22 46.81 -4.35 6.06
N ASP A 23 45.62 -3.84 5.72
CA ASP A 23 44.36 -4.57 5.85
C ASP A 23 43.87 -5.02 4.47
N PHE A 24 43.95 -6.32 4.19
CA PHE A 24 43.53 -6.89 2.91
C PHE A 24 42.02 -7.06 2.88
N TRP A 25 41.36 -6.34 1.97
CA TRP A 25 39.93 -6.44 1.73
C TRP A 25 39.60 -7.55 0.72
N SER A 26 40.53 -7.80 -0.20
CA SER A 26 40.50 -8.92 -1.13
C SER A 26 41.94 -9.37 -1.42
N LYS A 27 42.15 -10.30 -2.36
CA LYS A 27 43.50 -10.70 -2.79
C LYS A 27 44.27 -9.51 -3.38
N ASP A 28 43.57 -8.62 -4.06
CA ASP A 28 44.17 -7.53 -4.85
C ASP A 28 43.84 -6.14 -4.27
N ASP A 29 42.93 -6.03 -3.30
CA ASP A 29 42.55 -4.79 -2.63
C ASP A 29 43.14 -4.66 -1.23
N VAL A 30 43.91 -3.59 -1.02
CA VAL A 30 44.61 -3.36 0.25
C VAL A 30 44.26 -1.99 0.82
N MET A 31 43.69 -1.97 2.02
CA MET A 31 43.45 -0.75 2.78
C MET A 31 44.66 -0.35 3.60
N VAL A 32 45.07 0.91 3.45
CA VAL A 32 46.27 1.48 4.08
C VAL A 32 45.94 2.75 4.86
N SER A 33 46.40 2.82 6.10
CA SER A 33 46.23 3.99 6.96
C SER A 33 47.03 5.19 6.45
N PRO A 34 46.56 6.44 6.68
CA PRO A 34 47.20 7.63 6.10
C PRO A 34 48.69 7.76 6.41
N SER A 35 49.11 7.41 7.63
CA SER A 35 50.50 7.48 8.07
C SER A 35 51.44 6.47 7.39
N ARG A 36 50.90 5.49 6.67
CA ARG A 36 51.67 4.38 6.08
C ARG A 36 51.66 4.38 4.55
N GLN A 37 50.89 5.25 3.91
CA GLN A 37 50.73 5.28 2.44
C GLN A 37 52.05 5.51 1.71
N GLU A 38 52.92 6.42 2.19
CA GLU A 38 54.21 6.68 1.55
C GLU A 38 55.16 5.48 1.60
N SER A 39 55.20 4.79 2.74
CA SER A 39 56.03 3.59 2.92
C SER A 39 55.52 2.45 2.04
N PHE A 40 54.21 2.26 1.99
CA PHE A 40 53.56 1.23 1.17
C PHE A 40 53.80 1.46 -0.33
N GLN A 41 53.62 2.69 -0.80
CA GLN A 41 53.87 3.06 -2.20
C GLN A 41 55.33 2.81 -2.61
N ARG A 42 56.29 3.10 -1.71
CA ARG A 42 57.71 2.85 -1.98
C ARG A 42 57.98 1.36 -2.17
N GLN A 43 57.43 0.52 -1.30
CA GLN A 43 57.60 -0.94 -1.38
C GLN A 43 56.98 -1.52 -2.65
N LEU A 44 55.78 -1.07 -3.05
CA LEU A 44 55.16 -1.50 -4.31
C LEU A 44 56.03 -1.16 -5.51
N ASN A 45 56.64 0.03 -5.53
CA ASN A 45 57.54 0.44 -6.60
C ASN A 45 58.86 -0.36 -6.61
N GLU A 46 59.42 -0.70 -5.45
CA GLU A 46 60.61 -1.56 -5.35
C GLU A 46 60.34 -2.99 -5.84
N MET A 47 59.10 -3.47 -5.68
CA MET A 47 58.64 -4.77 -6.16
C MET A 47 58.14 -4.76 -7.62
N ASP A 48 58.17 -3.62 -8.30
CA ASP A 48 57.64 -3.43 -9.66
C ASP A 48 56.16 -3.83 -9.81
N VAL A 49 55.37 -3.62 -8.74
CA VAL A 49 53.93 -3.90 -8.71
C VAL A 49 53.17 -2.67 -9.17
N ALA A 50 52.44 -2.79 -10.28
CA ALA A 50 51.54 -1.73 -10.73
C ALA A 50 50.32 -1.61 -9.79
N TRP A 51 49.95 -0.38 -9.46
CA TRP A 51 48.86 -0.09 -8.53
C TRP A 51 48.04 1.12 -8.98
N GLU A 52 46.78 1.16 -8.55
CA GLU A 52 45.92 2.33 -8.62
C GLU A 52 45.16 2.52 -7.31
N ILE A 53 44.74 3.75 -7.02
CA ILE A 53 43.91 4.05 -5.85
C ILE A 53 42.46 3.77 -6.24
N SER A 54 41.87 2.70 -5.69
CA SER A 54 40.46 2.36 -5.91
C SER A 54 39.52 3.18 -5.02
N ILE A 55 39.94 3.49 -3.79
CA ILE A 55 39.21 4.36 -2.86
C ILE A 55 40.16 5.39 -2.24
N ASP A 56 39.99 6.66 -2.63
CA ASP A 56 40.89 7.74 -2.19
C ASP A 56 40.69 8.14 -0.71
N ASN A 57 39.49 7.99 -0.18
CA ASN A 57 39.25 8.20 1.24
C ASN A 57 38.08 7.35 1.74
N VAL A 58 38.42 6.26 2.43
CA VAL A 58 37.46 5.34 3.06
C VAL A 58 36.57 6.08 4.07
N GLN A 59 37.06 7.14 4.72
CA GLN A 59 36.23 7.89 5.66
C GLN A 59 35.10 8.63 4.94
N THR A 60 35.32 9.18 3.74
CA THR A 60 34.25 9.80 2.94
C THR A 60 33.27 8.74 2.44
N VAL A 61 33.73 7.56 2.01
CA VAL A 61 32.82 6.47 1.64
C VAL A 61 31.97 6.00 2.82
N VAL A 62 32.57 5.84 4.00
CA VAL A 62 31.86 5.49 5.25
C VAL A 62 30.95 6.62 5.71
N GLN A 63 31.31 7.87 5.47
CA GLN A 63 30.49 9.04 5.79
C GLN A 63 29.32 9.17 4.81
N GLU A 64 29.53 8.97 3.52
CA GLU A 64 28.49 8.89 2.47
C GLU A 64 27.56 7.70 2.73
N GLU A 65 28.10 6.55 3.16
CA GLU A 65 27.30 5.41 3.61
C GLU A 65 26.48 5.78 4.85
N LYS A 66 27.08 6.40 5.87
CA LYS A 66 26.36 6.89 7.07
C LYS A 66 25.35 7.99 6.77
N GLU A 67 25.60 8.86 5.80
CA GLU A 67 24.68 9.93 5.36
C GLU A 67 23.57 9.34 4.48
N SER A 68 23.84 8.30 3.69
CA SER A 68 22.82 7.50 2.99
C SER A 68 21.95 6.69 3.97
N LEU A 69 22.53 6.24 5.09
CA LEU A 69 21.84 5.54 6.19
C LEU A 69 21.10 6.50 7.13
N GLN A 70 21.54 7.76 7.24
CA GLN A 70 20.77 8.84 7.88
C GLN A 70 19.63 9.35 6.97
N GLY A 71 19.71 9.05 5.67
CA GLY A 71 18.65 9.20 4.67
C GLY A 71 17.78 7.96 4.46
N GLU A 72 17.79 6.98 5.37
CA GLU A 72 16.76 5.94 5.36
C GLU A 72 15.39 6.55 5.68
N SER A 73 14.64 6.92 4.65
CA SER A 73 13.20 6.75 4.72
C SER A 73 12.97 5.31 5.15
N ARG A 74 12.41 5.06 6.34
CA ARG A 74 11.96 3.73 6.75
C ARG A 74 10.72 3.35 5.94
N SER A 75 10.85 3.28 4.62
CA SER A 75 9.80 2.78 3.77
C SER A 75 9.40 1.40 4.28
N LEU A 76 8.12 1.21 4.55
CA LEU A 76 7.63 -0.05 5.10
C LEU A 76 8.10 -1.23 4.25
N SER A 77 8.68 -2.22 4.91
CA SER A 77 9.19 -3.40 4.22
C SER A 77 8.06 -4.12 3.47
N ARG A 78 8.38 -4.69 2.31
CA ARG A 78 7.40 -5.34 1.41
C ARG A 78 7.42 -6.87 1.52
N ASP A 79 7.94 -7.37 2.63
CA ASP A 79 8.20 -8.78 2.96
C ASP A 79 7.48 -9.23 4.24
N LYS A 80 6.65 -8.37 4.83
CA LYS A 80 5.79 -8.69 5.98
C LYS A 80 4.46 -7.92 5.93
N PHE A 81 3.47 -8.42 6.68
CA PHE A 81 2.24 -7.68 6.96
C PHE A 81 2.43 -6.85 8.23
N HIS A 82 2.20 -5.54 8.12
CA HIS A 82 2.41 -4.57 9.21
C HIS A 82 1.25 -4.55 10.19
N SER A 83 1.51 -4.19 11.44
CA SER A 83 0.49 -4.01 12.48
C SER A 83 -0.22 -2.68 12.28
N TYR A 84 -1.38 -2.50 12.91
CA TYR A 84 -2.04 -1.19 12.91
C TYR A 84 -1.10 -0.08 13.38
N GLN A 85 -0.30 -0.34 14.42
CA GLN A 85 0.62 0.64 14.97
C GLN A 85 1.76 0.98 13.99
N GLU A 86 2.40 -0.03 13.39
CA GLU A 86 3.43 0.18 12.35
C GLU A 86 2.89 0.98 11.16
N MET A 87 1.66 0.69 10.72
CA MET A 87 1.01 1.47 9.65
C MET A 87 0.80 2.92 10.06
N LYS A 88 0.25 3.16 11.26
CA LYS A 88 -0.03 4.51 11.77
C LYS A 88 1.26 5.33 11.91
N ASP A 89 2.31 4.73 12.45
CA ASP A 89 3.60 5.39 12.64
C ASP A 89 4.23 5.76 11.29
N TYR A 90 4.16 4.86 10.31
CA TYR A 90 4.62 5.15 8.94
C TYR A 90 3.87 6.31 8.29
N LEU A 91 2.54 6.39 8.41
CA LEU A 91 1.78 7.52 7.86
C LEU A 91 2.21 8.85 8.49
N GLN A 92 2.43 8.86 9.82
CA GLN A 92 2.88 10.05 10.55
C GLN A 92 4.31 10.43 10.17
N GLU A 93 5.18 9.46 9.91
CA GLU A 93 6.52 9.68 9.40
C GLU A 93 6.50 10.33 8.01
N LEU A 94 5.68 9.82 7.08
CA LEU A 94 5.51 10.41 5.75
C LEU A 94 5.02 11.86 5.81
N ALA A 95 4.05 12.18 6.69
CA ALA A 95 3.57 13.55 6.83
C ALA A 95 4.64 14.51 7.39
N LYS A 96 5.61 14.00 8.16
CA LYS A 96 6.75 14.80 8.62
C LYS A 96 7.78 15.01 7.51
N LEU A 97 8.13 13.95 6.79
CA LEU A 97 9.16 13.97 5.74
C LEU A 97 8.71 14.69 4.46
N TYR A 98 7.43 14.56 4.11
CA TYR A 98 6.84 15.09 2.87
C TYR A 98 5.73 16.11 3.17
N SER A 99 5.95 16.97 4.16
CA SER A 99 4.94 17.91 4.69
C SER A 99 4.35 18.89 3.66
N ASN A 100 5.05 19.14 2.55
CA ASN A 100 4.56 19.98 1.45
C ASN A 100 3.47 19.29 0.61
N THR A 101 3.44 17.95 0.59
CA THR A 101 2.53 17.17 -0.27
C THR A 101 1.69 16.15 0.48
N VAL A 102 1.99 15.89 1.74
CA VAL A 102 1.38 14.83 2.55
C VAL A 102 0.88 15.38 3.87
N SER A 103 -0.37 15.05 4.21
CA SER A 103 -0.92 15.26 5.56
C SER A 103 -1.68 14.02 6.03
N VAL A 104 -1.66 13.77 7.34
CA VAL A 104 -2.47 12.72 7.97
C VAL A 104 -3.62 13.37 8.72
N GLY A 105 -4.83 12.89 8.46
CA GLY A 105 -6.01 13.17 9.27
C GLY A 105 -6.61 11.89 9.83
N SER A 106 -7.78 12.05 10.45
CA SER A 106 -8.63 10.94 10.89
C SER A 106 -10.03 11.12 10.33
N ILE A 107 -10.67 10.02 9.90
CA ILE A 107 -12.08 10.02 9.52
C ILE A 107 -13.01 9.68 10.67
N GLY A 108 -12.48 9.21 11.81
CA GLY A 108 -13.25 8.76 12.96
C GLY A 108 -12.47 7.77 13.81
N SER A 109 -13.18 6.96 14.60
CA SER A 109 -12.58 5.92 15.43
C SER A 109 -13.34 4.61 15.30
N SER A 110 -12.66 3.50 15.50
CA SER A 110 -13.24 2.16 15.53
C SER A 110 -14.04 1.91 16.81
N TYR A 111 -14.72 0.77 16.89
CA TYR A 111 -15.49 0.38 18.06
C TYR A 111 -14.65 0.27 19.35
N GLU A 112 -13.42 -0.25 19.25
CA GLU A 112 -12.47 -0.36 20.37
C GLU A 112 -11.64 0.92 20.57
N GLY A 113 -11.97 2.01 19.87
CA GLY A 113 -11.36 3.34 20.08
C GLY A 113 -10.04 3.58 19.35
N ARG A 114 -9.71 2.77 18.33
CA ARG A 114 -8.55 3.03 17.47
C ARG A 114 -8.89 4.10 16.45
N ASP A 115 -7.95 5.01 16.22
CA ASP A 115 -8.11 6.04 15.20
C ASP A 115 -8.19 5.43 13.79
N LEU A 116 -8.98 6.04 12.90
CA LEU A 116 -9.10 5.66 11.49
C LEU A 116 -8.33 6.66 10.61
N PRO A 117 -7.01 6.47 10.46
CA PRO A 117 -6.16 7.44 9.77
C PRO A 117 -6.47 7.48 8.27
N ILE A 118 -6.40 8.67 7.71
CA ILE A 118 -6.44 8.93 6.27
C ILE A 118 -5.22 9.75 5.87
N LEU A 119 -4.48 9.25 4.89
CA LEU A 119 -3.38 10.00 4.27
C LEU A 119 -3.94 10.81 3.10
N LYS A 120 -3.71 12.12 3.11
CA LYS A 120 -4.02 13.00 1.99
C LYS A 120 -2.73 13.38 1.28
N ILE A 121 -2.66 13.09 0.00
CA ILE A 121 -1.52 13.36 -0.87
C ILE A 121 -1.98 14.34 -1.95
N SER A 122 -1.43 15.54 -1.95
CA SER A 122 -1.82 16.64 -2.85
C SER A 122 -0.60 17.50 -3.16
N SER A 123 -0.46 18.00 -4.38
CA SER A 123 0.56 19.02 -4.70
C SER A 123 0.17 20.44 -4.28
N GLY A 124 -0.90 20.60 -3.49
CA GLY A 124 -1.48 21.89 -3.12
C GLY A 124 -2.37 22.50 -4.22
N GLY A 125 -2.77 23.76 -4.03
CA GLY A 125 -3.64 24.48 -4.96
C GLY A 125 -5.08 24.61 -4.44
N ASP A 126 -6.04 24.71 -5.36
CA ASP A 126 -7.45 24.97 -5.04
C ASP A 126 -8.13 23.77 -4.33
N ASP A 127 -8.96 24.07 -3.34
CA ASP A 127 -9.82 23.13 -2.61
C ASP A 127 -10.99 22.60 -3.46
N THR A 128 -10.94 22.75 -4.78
CA THR A 128 -11.91 22.18 -5.73
C THR A 128 -11.39 20.96 -6.48
N ARG A 129 -10.10 20.60 -6.29
CA ARG A 129 -9.45 19.50 -7.01
C ARG A 129 -10.22 18.17 -6.88
N PRO A 130 -10.29 17.36 -7.96
CA PRO A 130 -10.90 16.04 -7.93
C PRO A 130 -10.13 15.11 -6.98
N ILE A 131 -10.89 14.31 -6.24
CA ILE A 131 -10.35 13.36 -5.26
C ILE A 131 -10.42 11.94 -5.81
N ILE A 132 -9.34 11.18 -5.63
CA ILE A 132 -9.33 9.72 -5.69
C ILE A 132 -9.34 9.21 -4.25
N LEU A 133 -10.44 8.55 -3.85
CA LEU A 133 -10.57 7.93 -2.55
C LEU A 133 -10.24 6.44 -2.64
N ILE A 134 -9.37 5.97 -1.75
CA ILE A 134 -8.99 4.56 -1.66
C ILE A 134 -9.18 4.12 -0.22
N ASP A 135 -9.84 2.98 -0.02
CA ASP A 135 -9.84 2.28 1.26
C ASP A 135 -9.42 0.82 1.10
N ALA A 136 -8.99 0.23 2.21
CA ALA A 136 -8.64 -1.18 2.28
C ALA A 136 -8.94 -1.76 3.66
N GLY A 137 -9.01 -3.10 3.72
CA GLY A 137 -9.04 -3.82 4.98
C GLY A 137 -10.33 -3.62 5.77
N ILE A 138 -11.47 -3.41 5.10
CA ILE A 138 -12.78 -3.46 5.76
C ILE A 138 -13.08 -4.88 6.30
N HIS A 139 -12.60 -5.91 5.61
CA HIS A 139 -12.56 -7.28 6.13
C HIS A 139 -11.18 -7.60 6.70
N ALA A 140 -11.17 -8.02 7.96
CA ALA A 140 -9.96 -8.14 8.77
C ALA A 140 -8.93 -9.16 8.25
N ARG A 141 -9.37 -10.31 7.71
CA ARG A 141 -8.49 -11.39 7.24
C ARG A 141 -7.78 -11.12 5.92
N GLU A 142 -8.17 -10.08 5.18
CA GLU A 142 -7.74 -9.80 3.81
C GLU A 142 -6.44 -8.98 3.78
N TRP A 143 -5.38 -9.50 4.40
CA TRP A 143 -4.16 -8.72 4.73
C TRP A 143 -3.41 -8.13 3.52
N ILE A 144 -3.60 -8.69 2.32
CA ILE A 144 -3.03 -8.13 1.09
C ILE A 144 -3.69 -6.79 0.69
N ALA A 145 -4.92 -6.52 1.11
CA ALA A 145 -5.60 -5.26 0.79
C ALA A 145 -4.93 -4.06 1.50
N PRO A 146 -4.72 -4.07 2.83
CA PRO A 146 -3.92 -3.02 3.48
C PRO A 146 -2.50 -2.91 2.91
N ALA A 147 -1.85 -4.03 2.59
CA ALA A 147 -0.53 -4.00 1.95
C ALA A 147 -0.54 -3.31 0.58
N MET A 148 -1.60 -3.50 -0.22
CA MET A 148 -1.78 -2.80 -1.49
C MET A 148 -1.97 -1.29 -1.28
N ALA A 149 -2.80 -0.88 -0.30
CA ALA A 149 -3.00 0.53 0.00
C ALA A 149 -1.70 1.22 0.47
N LEU A 150 -0.91 0.55 1.31
CA LEU A 150 0.41 1.04 1.72
C LEU A 150 1.38 1.13 0.53
N TYR A 151 1.36 0.16 -0.38
CA TYR A 151 2.18 0.22 -1.59
C TYR A 151 1.79 1.39 -2.50
N ILE A 152 0.49 1.69 -2.64
CA ILE A 152 0.01 2.86 -3.37
C ILE A 152 0.58 4.15 -2.75
N ILE A 153 0.54 4.25 -1.42
CA ILE A 153 1.13 5.37 -0.68
C ILE A 153 2.63 5.49 -0.99
N GLN A 154 3.38 4.39 -0.88
CA GLN A 154 4.81 4.36 -1.22
C GLN A 154 5.07 4.85 -2.65
N GLN A 155 4.26 4.41 -3.62
CA GLN A 155 4.41 4.82 -5.01
C GLN A 155 4.07 6.28 -5.27
N LEU A 156 3.13 6.87 -4.53
CA LEU A 156 2.73 8.27 -4.69
C LEU A 156 3.64 9.25 -3.95
N VAL A 157 4.18 8.84 -2.81
CA VAL A 157 4.94 9.72 -1.91
C VAL A 157 6.45 9.55 -2.08
N GLU A 158 6.93 8.31 -2.11
CA GLU A 158 8.37 8.01 -2.04
C GLU A 158 8.99 7.73 -3.41
N ASN A 159 8.19 7.50 -4.46
CA ASN A 159 8.69 7.27 -5.82
C ASN A 159 8.53 8.54 -6.69
N PRO A 160 9.62 9.30 -6.93
CA PRO A 160 9.55 10.56 -7.69
C PRO A 160 9.12 10.36 -9.15
N SER A 161 9.24 9.14 -9.70
CA SER A 161 8.79 8.83 -11.07
C SER A 161 7.27 8.90 -11.24
N ASN A 162 6.51 9.01 -10.14
CA ASN A 162 5.06 9.12 -10.13
C ASN A 162 4.57 10.48 -9.62
N ALA A 163 5.45 11.47 -9.46
CA ALA A 163 5.08 12.81 -8.97
C ALA A 163 4.04 13.50 -9.88
N ASP A 164 3.97 13.14 -11.16
CA ASP A 164 2.94 13.59 -12.10
C ASP A 164 1.52 13.22 -11.64
N LEU A 165 1.35 12.11 -10.92
CA LEU A 165 0.04 11.59 -10.52
C LEU A 165 -0.68 12.46 -9.48
N ILE A 166 0.04 13.33 -8.79
CA ILE A 166 -0.54 14.22 -7.77
C ILE A 166 -0.64 15.67 -8.25
N ALA A 167 -0.36 15.96 -9.52
CA ALA A 167 -0.27 17.34 -10.02
C ALA A 167 -1.60 18.10 -10.00
N ASN A 168 -2.71 17.47 -10.41
CA ASN A 168 -4.05 18.09 -10.48
C ASN A 168 -5.18 17.22 -9.88
N VAL A 169 -4.82 16.22 -9.08
CA VAL A 169 -5.71 15.29 -8.38
C VAL A 169 -5.23 15.14 -6.95
N ASP A 170 -6.15 15.02 -6.00
CA ASP A 170 -5.84 14.69 -4.60
C ASP A 170 -6.08 13.19 -4.37
N TRP A 171 -5.11 12.51 -3.76
CA TRP A 171 -5.24 11.10 -3.38
C TRP A 171 -5.50 11.00 -1.88
N HIS A 172 -6.62 10.42 -1.51
CA HIS A 172 -7.02 10.22 -0.13
C HIS A 172 -7.07 8.72 0.14
N VAL A 173 -6.17 8.22 0.99
CA VAL A 173 -5.98 6.78 1.22
C VAL A 173 -6.24 6.43 2.68
N ILE A 174 -7.19 5.54 2.91
CA ILE A 174 -7.52 4.93 4.21
C ILE A 174 -6.95 3.49 4.18
N PRO A 175 -5.72 3.26 4.64
CA PRO A 175 -5.07 1.96 4.44
C PRO A 175 -5.70 0.83 5.26
N LEU A 176 -6.48 1.16 6.30
CA LEU A 176 -7.13 0.17 7.15
C LEU A 176 -8.43 0.70 7.75
N LEU A 177 -9.57 0.28 7.21
CA LEU A 177 -10.89 0.73 7.66
C LEU A 177 -11.42 -0.05 8.89
N ASN A 178 -11.00 -1.30 9.10
CA ASN A 178 -11.39 -2.12 10.25
C ASN A 178 -10.16 -2.51 11.10
N PRO A 179 -9.56 -1.57 11.86
CA PRO A 179 -8.35 -1.82 12.62
C PRO A 179 -8.54 -2.82 13.76
N ASP A 180 -9.72 -2.86 14.36
CA ASP A 180 -10.02 -3.78 15.47
C ASP A 180 -10.07 -5.22 15.00
N GLY A 181 -10.81 -5.46 13.91
CA GLY A 181 -10.87 -6.77 13.30
C GLY A 181 -9.49 -7.21 12.80
N TYR A 182 -8.74 -6.31 12.16
CA TYR A 182 -7.41 -6.61 11.63
C TYR A 182 -6.44 -7.03 12.73
N GLU A 183 -6.35 -6.28 13.83
CA GLU A 183 -5.51 -6.63 14.98
C GLU A 183 -5.96 -7.94 15.64
N TYR A 184 -7.27 -8.18 15.73
CA TYR A 184 -7.81 -9.45 16.21
C TYR A 184 -7.43 -10.62 15.28
N SER A 185 -7.40 -10.40 13.97
CA SER A 185 -6.96 -11.42 13.02
C SER A 185 -5.48 -11.74 13.13
N ARG A 186 -4.65 -10.74 13.45
CA ARG A 186 -3.20 -10.93 13.67
C ARG A 186 -2.88 -11.66 14.96
N LYS A 187 -3.65 -11.38 16.02
CA LYS A 187 -3.30 -11.78 17.40
C LYS A 187 -4.10 -12.97 17.92
N SER A 188 -5.27 -13.26 17.35
CA SER A 188 -6.21 -14.22 17.96
C SER A 188 -6.86 -15.16 16.95
N SER A 189 -7.49 -14.64 15.89
CA SER A 189 -8.22 -15.48 14.93
C SER A 189 -7.95 -15.06 13.50
N ARG A 190 -6.97 -15.73 12.85
CA ARG A 190 -6.46 -15.36 11.52
C ARG A 190 -7.53 -15.18 10.45
N LEU A 191 -8.64 -15.92 10.55
CA LEU A 191 -9.74 -15.89 9.59
C LEU A 191 -10.91 -14.98 10.00
N TRP A 192 -10.76 -14.19 11.07
CA TRP A 192 -11.74 -13.19 11.48
C TRP A 192 -11.96 -12.18 10.35
N ARG A 193 -13.23 -11.90 10.03
CA ARG A 193 -13.64 -11.02 8.94
C ARG A 193 -14.24 -9.70 9.42
N LYS A 194 -15.14 -9.78 10.39
CA LYS A 194 -16.05 -8.70 10.80
C LYS A 194 -15.36 -7.59 11.61
N THR A 195 -16.11 -6.55 11.96
CA THR A 195 -15.72 -5.59 13.02
C THR A 195 -15.63 -6.28 14.39
N ARG A 196 -15.39 -5.53 15.47
CA ARG A 196 -15.32 -6.06 16.85
C ARG A 196 -16.41 -5.55 17.79
N SER A 197 -17.48 -4.95 17.23
CA SER A 197 -18.61 -4.47 18.01
C SER A 197 -19.31 -5.58 18.80
N LYS A 198 -19.84 -5.23 19.99
CA LYS A 198 -20.68 -6.17 20.75
C LYS A 198 -22.03 -6.30 20.08
N THR A 199 -22.54 -7.52 19.99
CA THR A 199 -23.90 -7.77 19.50
C THR A 199 -24.87 -8.09 20.65
N LYS A 200 -26.17 -8.13 20.35
CA LYS A 200 -27.20 -8.54 21.33
C LYS A 200 -27.05 -10.01 21.77
N ARG A 201 -26.41 -10.86 20.94
CA ARG A 201 -26.22 -12.29 21.23
C ARG A 201 -24.86 -12.50 21.89
N LYS A 202 -24.88 -12.99 23.14
CA LYS A 202 -23.64 -13.32 23.88
C LYS A 202 -22.77 -14.27 23.07
N GLY A 203 -21.47 -14.01 23.04
CA GLY A 203 -20.48 -14.81 22.31
C GLY A 203 -20.32 -14.48 20.83
N CYS A 204 -21.22 -13.66 20.26
CA CYS A 204 -21.14 -13.25 18.86
C CYS A 204 -20.78 -11.76 18.76
N PHE A 205 -19.75 -11.46 17.99
CA PHE A 205 -19.15 -10.13 17.86
C PHE A 205 -19.07 -9.74 16.40
N GLY A 206 -19.12 -8.43 16.16
CA GLY A 206 -18.85 -7.83 14.88
C GLY A 206 -20.00 -7.94 13.88
N VAL A 207 -19.97 -6.99 12.96
CA VAL A 207 -20.83 -6.87 11.78
C VAL A 207 -19.95 -7.02 10.54
N ASP A 208 -20.50 -7.57 9.46
CA ASP A 208 -19.84 -7.50 8.17
C ASP A 208 -19.87 -6.05 7.68
N GLY A 209 -18.71 -5.38 7.73
CA GLY A 209 -18.58 -3.98 7.35
C GLY A 209 -19.10 -3.72 5.93
N ASN A 210 -18.93 -4.66 5.00
CA ASN A 210 -19.39 -4.52 3.61
C ASN A 210 -20.82 -5.05 3.39
N ARG A 211 -21.63 -5.12 4.45
CA ARG A 211 -23.09 -5.32 4.43
C ARG A 211 -23.83 -4.24 5.22
N ASN A 212 -23.12 -3.26 5.77
CA ASN A 212 -23.63 -2.31 6.74
C ASN A 212 -23.92 -0.91 6.15
N PHE A 213 -23.78 -0.72 4.85
CA PHE A 213 -24.09 0.56 4.19
C PHE A 213 -25.58 0.68 3.86
N ASP A 214 -26.12 1.90 3.85
CA ASP A 214 -27.53 2.18 3.58
C ASP A 214 -27.86 2.15 2.07
N ILE A 215 -27.69 0.98 1.47
CA ILE A 215 -28.04 0.72 0.07
C ILE A 215 -28.66 -0.67 -0.04
N HIS A 216 -29.99 -0.71 -0.09
CA HIS A 216 -30.75 -1.97 0.02
C HIS A 216 -30.35 -2.80 1.24
N TRP A 217 -30.03 -2.13 2.35
CA TRP A 217 -29.55 -2.75 3.57
C TRP A 217 -30.51 -3.85 4.07
N ASN A 218 -29.94 -4.94 4.60
CA ASN A 218 -30.68 -6.15 4.94
C ASN A 218 -31.42 -6.79 3.74
N GLY A 219 -30.93 -6.54 2.53
CA GLY A 219 -31.35 -7.20 1.30
C GLY A 219 -30.59 -8.51 1.05
N ILE A 220 -30.42 -8.82 -0.24
CA ILE A 220 -29.75 -10.05 -0.68
C ILE A 220 -28.29 -10.15 -0.19
N GLY A 221 -27.84 -11.36 0.13
CA GLY A 221 -26.43 -11.62 0.47
C GLY A 221 -26.00 -11.19 1.89
N GLY A 222 -26.94 -10.77 2.75
CA GLY A 222 -26.72 -10.48 4.17
C GLY A 222 -27.48 -11.45 5.09
N SER A 223 -27.14 -11.43 6.38
CA SER A 223 -27.85 -12.19 7.43
C SER A 223 -28.21 -11.30 8.61
N THR A 224 -29.33 -11.59 9.28
CA THR A 224 -29.72 -10.95 10.54
C THR A 224 -29.26 -11.72 11.78
N ASP A 225 -28.64 -12.90 11.65
CA ASP A 225 -28.05 -13.63 12.79
C ASP A 225 -26.72 -12.97 13.19
N PRO A 226 -26.59 -12.44 14.43
CA PRO A 226 -25.36 -11.83 14.90
C PRO A 226 -24.11 -12.73 14.84
N CYS A 227 -24.28 -14.05 14.79
CA CYS A 227 -23.18 -15.01 14.68
C CYS A 227 -22.76 -15.29 13.23
N SER A 228 -23.52 -14.85 12.23
CA SER A 228 -23.15 -15.00 10.81
C SER A 228 -21.93 -14.15 10.47
N GLU A 229 -21.10 -14.66 9.56
CA GLU A 229 -19.99 -13.92 8.94
C GLU A 229 -20.48 -12.77 8.05
N THR A 230 -21.72 -12.84 7.57
CA THR A 230 -22.39 -11.82 6.75
C THR A 230 -23.46 -11.04 7.52
N TYR A 231 -23.35 -11.00 8.86
CA TYR A 231 -24.28 -10.26 9.70
C TYR A 231 -24.33 -8.78 9.31
N VAL A 232 -25.51 -8.27 8.96
CA VAL A 232 -25.71 -6.91 8.40
C VAL A 232 -25.67 -5.79 9.45
N GLY A 233 -25.69 -6.16 10.74
CA GLY A 233 -25.79 -5.23 11.86
C GLY A 233 -27.23 -4.95 12.29
N PRO A 234 -27.43 -4.15 13.36
CA PRO A 234 -28.77 -3.78 13.83
C PRO A 234 -29.47 -2.68 13.02
N ARG A 235 -28.73 -1.90 12.23
CA ARG A 235 -29.22 -0.84 11.33
C ARG A 235 -28.10 -0.46 10.33
N PRO A 236 -28.39 0.25 9.23
CA PRO A 236 -27.36 0.82 8.39
C PRO A 236 -26.43 1.75 9.20
N PHE A 237 -25.14 1.72 8.88
CA PHE A 237 -24.09 2.49 9.56
C PHE A 237 -24.12 2.31 11.09
N SER A 238 -24.34 1.07 11.54
CA SER A 238 -24.24 0.73 12.96
C SER A 238 -22.80 0.71 13.43
N GLU A 239 -21.87 0.39 12.53
CA GLU A 239 -20.46 0.30 12.85
C GLU A 239 -19.83 1.69 12.75
N PRO A 240 -19.04 2.12 13.76
CA PRO A 240 -18.41 3.43 13.72
C PRO A 240 -17.41 3.55 12.56
N GLU A 241 -16.82 2.44 12.10
CA GLU A 241 -15.96 2.39 10.92
C GLU A 241 -16.70 2.72 9.63
N THR A 242 -17.88 2.12 9.40
CA THR A 242 -18.69 2.39 8.20
C THR A 242 -19.36 3.75 8.25
N ALA A 243 -19.76 4.20 9.45
CA ALA A 243 -20.27 5.56 9.68
C ALA A 243 -19.19 6.63 9.41
N ALA A 244 -17.94 6.38 9.80
CA ALA A 244 -16.82 7.28 9.52
C ALA A 244 -16.57 7.42 8.01
N LEU A 245 -16.58 6.32 7.25
CA LEU A 245 -16.46 6.37 5.78
C LEU A 245 -17.63 7.13 5.15
N ARG A 246 -18.87 6.87 5.61
CA ARG A 246 -20.06 7.60 5.18
C ARG A 246 -19.86 9.11 5.37
N ASP A 247 -19.52 9.53 6.58
CA ASP A 247 -19.39 10.94 6.92
C ASP A 247 -18.28 11.61 6.11
N TYR A 248 -17.19 10.89 5.85
CA TYR A 248 -16.12 11.37 4.99
C TYR A 248 -16.58 11.58 3.54
N VAL A 249 -17.25 10.59 2.94
CA VAL A 249 -17.77 10.67 1.56
C VAL A 249 -18.81 11.77 1.43
N MET A 250 -19.74 11.88 2.39
CA MET A 250 -20.79 12.91 2.37
C MET A 250 -20.21 14.32 2.48
N LYS A 251 -19.10 14.53 3.20
CA LYS A 251 -18.40 15.82 3.25
C LYS A 251 -17.83 16.25 1.88
N GLN A 252 -17.62 15.32 0.95
CA GLN A 252 -17.11 15.62 -0.38
C GLN A 252 -18.21 15.95 -1.39
N LEU A 253 -19.48 15.86 -1.01
CA LEU A 253 -20.61 16.22 -1.87
C LEU A 253 -20.77 17.73 -1.96
N THR A 254 -20.90 18.22 -3.19
CA THR A 254 -21.18 19.62 -3.52
C THR A 254 -22.50 19.73 -4.31
N LYS A 255 -22.95 20.97 -4.56
CA LYS A 255 -24.09 21.22 -5.45
C LYS A 255 -23.89 20.59 -6.84
N SER A 256 -22.66 20.61 -7.35
CA SER A 256 -22.29 20.10 -8.67
C SER A 256 -21.96 18.60 -8.69
N GLY A 257 -22.12 17.88 -7.57
CA GLY A 257 -21.78 16.47 -7.42
C GLY A 257 -20.60 16.25 -6.48
N SER A 258 -20.08 15.02 -6.47
CA SER A 258 -18.96 14.65 -5.59
C SER A 258 -17.63 15.24 -6.06
N ARG A 259 -16.79 15.71 -5.14
CA ARG A 259 -15.36 15.92 -5.40
C ARG A 259 -14.64 14.60 -5.62
N ILE A 260 -15.12 13.51 -5.01
CA ILE A 260 -14.58 12.17 -5.27
C ILE A 260 -15.01 11.76 -6.67
N LYS A 261 -14.04 11.59 -7.57
CA LYS A 261 -14.25 11.16 -8.96
C LYS A 261 -13.98 9.68 -9.16
N LEU A 262 -13.14 9.10 -8.31
CA LEU A 262 -12.83 7.67 -8.29
C LEU A 262 -12.81 7.16 -6.86
N TYR A 263 -13.47 6.04 -6.62
CA TYR A 263 -13.41 5.27 -5.38
C TYR A 263 -12.91 3.85 -5.65
N LEU A 264 -11.84 3.45 -4.96
CA LEU A 264 -11.29 2.09 -5.01
C LEU A 264 -11.34 1.48 -3.61
N THR A 265 -12.11 0.41 -3.44
CA THR A 265 -12.14 -0.37 -2.20
C THR A 265 -11.43 -1.70 -2.43
N PHE A 266 -10.34 -1.94 -1.70
CA PHE A 266 -9.51 -3.13 -1.85
C PHE A 266 -9.91 -4.25 -0.88
N HIS A 267 -10.04 -5.44 -1.46
CA HIS A 267 -10.44 -6.70 -0.84
C HIS A 267 -9.52 -7.85 -1.26
N SER A 268 -9.70 -9.03 -0.66
CA SER A 268 -9.23 -10.28 -1.24
C SER A 268 -10.11 -11.46 -0.82
N TYR A 269 -10.20 -12.56 -1.55
CA TYR A 269 -9.52 -12.86 -2.81
C TYR A 269 -10.52 -13.22 -3.89
N ALA A 270 -10.18 -12.91 -5.14
CA ALA A 270 -10.81 -13.51 -6.33
C ALA A 270 -10.17 -13.09 -7.66
N SER A 271 -9.17 -12.20 -7.67
CA SER A 271 -8.65 -11.58 -8.90
C SER A 271 -9.79 -10.92 -9.71
N GLY A 272 -10.49 -9.97 -9.11
CA GLY A 272 -11.60 -9.24 -9.72
C GLY A 272 -11.39 -7.72 -9.71
N ILE A 273 -11.71 -7.05 -10.82
CA ILE A 273 -11.93 -5.60 -10.85
C ILE A 273 -13.41 -5.40 -11.14
N LEU A 274 -14.18 -5.21 -10.07
CA LEU A 274 -15.63 -5.21 -10.08
C LEU A 274 -16.15 -3.78 -10.01
N TYR A 275 -17.35 -3.56 -10.53
CA TYR A 275 -18.05 -2.28 -10.44
C TYR A 275 -19.54 -2.48 -10.12
N PRO A 276 -20.23 -1.45 -9.59
CA PRO A 276 -21.64 -1.51 -9.27
C PRO A 276 -22.56 -1.93 -10.44
N TRP A 277 -23.73 -2.51 -10.17
CA TRP A 277 -24.27 -2.79 -8.84
C TRP A 277 -23.92 -4.18 -8.32
N GLY A 278 -23.69 -4.30 -7.02
CA GLY A 278 -23.63 -5.54 -6.27
C GLY A 278 -25.01 -6.04 -5.83
N TYR A 279 -25.95 -5.16 -5.51
CA TYR A 279 -27.27 -5.58 -4.99
C TYR A 279 -28.28 -6.04 -6.07
N THR A 280 -28.03 -5.76 -7.35
CA THR A 280 -28.96 -6.04 -8.47
C THR A 280 -28.23 -6.38 -9.76
N TRP A 281 -28.90 -7.04 -10.71
CA TRP A 281 -28.40 -7.34 -12.07
C TRP A 281 -28.61 -6.22 -13.08
N SER A 282 -29.35 -5.17 -12.69
CA SER A 282 -29.50 -3.95 -13.49
C SER A 282 -28.16 -3.24 -13.62
N GLN A 283 -27.91 -2.58 -14.75
CA GLN A 283 -26.65 -1.86 -14.94
C GLN A 283 -26.69 -0.49 -14.27
N ALA A 284 -25.56 -0.06 -13.71
CA ALA A 284 -25.37 1.34 -13.32
C ALA A 284 -25.34 2.24 -14.58
N PRO A 285 -25.81 3.50 -14.50
CA PRO A 285 -25.86 4.41 -15.66
C PRO A 285 -24.52 4.58 -16.41
N ASN A 286 -23.42 4.49 -15.67
CA ASN A 286 -22.03 4.63 -16.10
C ASN A 286 -21.30 3.28 -16.28
N ALA A 287 -22.01 2.15 -16.30
CA ALA A 287 -21.40 0.81 -16.35
C ALA A 287 -20.47 0.60 -17.54
N ASN A 288 -20.78 1.16 -18.71
CA ASN A 288 -19.93 1.03 -19.91
C ASN A 288 -18.58 1.73 -19.72
N THR A 289 -18.58 2.95 -19.17
CA THR A 289 -17.36 3.69 -18.83
C THR A 289 -16.54 2.93 -17.80
N MET A 290 -17.18 2.42 -16.74
CA MET A 290 -16.50 1.67 -15.70
C MET A 290 -15.87 0.38 -16.24
N LYS A 291 -16.62 -0.35 -17.08
CA LYS A 291 -16.12 -1.56 -17.73
C LYS A 291 -14.90 -1.28 -18.60
N ALA A 292 -14.94 -0.26 -19.44
CA ALA A 292 -13.83 0.07 -20.34
C ALA A 292 -12.56 0.42 -19.55
N LEU A 293 -12.66 1.27 -18.52
CA LEU A 293 -11.52 1.65 -17.70
C LEU A 293 -10.98 0.46 -16.88
N ALA A 294 -11.86 -0.39 -16.32
CA ALA A 294 -11.43 -1.60 -15.63
C ALA A 294 -10.73 -2.61 -16.55
N GLN A 295 -11.14 -2.71 -17.82
CA GLN A 295 -10.44 -3.53 -18.81
C GLN A 295 -9.06 -2.97 -19.14
N GLU A 296 -8.92 -1.66 -19.32
CA GLU A 296 -7.62 -1.01 -19.52
C GLU A 296 -6.69 -1.23 -18.31
N ALA A 297 -7.23 -1.07 -17.10
CA ALA A 297 -6.50 -1.31 -15.87
C ALA A 297 -6.06 -2.79 -15.73
N ASN A 298 -6.95 -3.75 -16.03
CA ASN A 298 -6.61 -5.18 -16.05
C ASN A 298 -5.49 -5.48 -17.06
N LEU A 299 -5.56 -4.91 -18.27
CA LEU A 299 -4.52 -5.08 -19.27
C LEU A 299 -3.17 -4.53 -18.80
N ALA A 300 -3.16 -3.37 -18.13
CA ALA A 300 -1.94 -2.76 -17.62
C ALA A 300 -1.26 -3.61 -16.54
N GLN A 301 -2.01 -4.12 -15.56
CA GLN A 301 -1.43 -4.98 -14.52
C GLN A 301 -0.97 -6.34 -15.08
N LYS A 302 -1.70 -6.90 -16.05
CA LYS A 302 -1.33 -8.15 -16.72
C LYS A 302 -0.01 -8.01 -17.49
N ARG A 303 0.19 -6.88 -18.17
CA ARG A 303 1.46 -6.55 -18.85
C ARG A 303 2.63 -6.40 -17.88
N ALA A 304 2.37 -6.09 -16.61
CA ALA A 304 3.37 -6.00 -15.56
C ALA A 304 3.60 -7.34 -14.83
N GLY A 305 3.12 -8.46 -15.38
CA GLY A 305 3.33 -9.80 -14.82
C GLY A 305 2.29 -10.22 -13.78
N GLY A 306 1.19 -9.48 -13.67
CA GLY A 306 0.04 -9.84 -12.84
C GLY A 306 -0.83 -10.94 -13.43
N HIS A 307 -1.74 -11.47 -12.61
CA HIS A 307 -2.72 -12.48 -13.02
C HIS A 307 -3.81 -11.86 -13.89
N ASP A 308 -4.56 -12.64 -14.67
CA ASP A 308 -5.73 -12.09 -15.36
C ASP A 308 -6.86 -11.84 -14.36
N PHE A 309 -7.37 -10.61 -14.27
CA PHE A 309 -8.49 -10.28 -13.39
C PHE A 309 -9.81 -10.37 -14.17
N THR A 310 -10.82 -10.93 -13.52
CA THR A 310 -12.18 -10.88 -14.06
C THR A 310 -12.73 -9.47 -13.91
N VAL A 311 -13.20 -8.88 -15.01
CA VAL A 311 -13.78 -7.54 -15.03
C VAL A 311 -15.28 -7.62 -15.26
N GLY A 312 -16.07 -7.00 -14.38
CA GLY A 312 -17.50 -6.83 -14.64
C GLY A 312 -18.31 -6.37 -13.44
N GLN A 313 -19.62 -6.31 -13.66
CA GLN A 313 -20.57 -5.95 -12.60
C GLN A 313 -20.55 -6.99 -11.47
N THR A 314 -20.42 -6.55 -10.22
CA THR A 314 -20.31 -7.41 -9.04
C THR A 314 -21.39 -8.52 -9.01
N ALA A 315 -22.67 -8.17 -9.14
CA ALA A 315 -23.78 -9.12 -9.09
C ALA A 315 -23.81 -10.16 -10.24
N ARG A 316 -23.21 -9.83 -11.39
CA ARG A 316 -23.21 -10.67 -12.59
C ARG A 316 -22.03 -11.63 -12.65
N VAL A 317 -20.87 -11.15 -12.20
CA VAL A 317 -19.62 -11.90 -12.29
C VAL A 317 -19.44 -12.78 -11.06
N PHE A 318 -19.80 -12.29 -9.88
CA PHE A 318 -19.66 -13.03 -8.62
C PHE A 318 -21.04 -13.44 -8.11
N TYR A 319 -21.58 -12.70 -7.15
CA TYR A 319 -22.86 -12.96 -6.53
C TYR A 319 -23.49 -11.64 -6.10
N ALA A 320 -24.82 -11.61 -6.02
CA ALA A 320 -25.54 -10.42 -5.59
C ALA A 320 -25.41 -10.25 -4.06
N ALA A 321 -25.09 -9.03 -3.63
CA ALA A 321 -24.97 -8.65 -2.24
C ALA A 321 -25.35 -7.17 -2.05
N ALA A 322 -26.19 -6.90 -1.05
CA ALA A 322 -26.61 -5.55 -0.69
C ALA A 322 -25.81 -4.99 0.48
N GLY A 323 -25.91 -3.67 0.69
CA GLY A 323 -25.23 -2.98 1.78
C GLY A 323 -23.71 -2.83 1.60
N GLY A 324 -23.20 -2.95 0.36
CA GLY A 324 -21.80 -2.76 0.02
C GLY A 324 -21.38 -1.28 -0.04
N SER A 325 -20.11 -1.01 0.25
CA SER A 325 -19.54 0.34 0.24
C SER A 325 -19.50 0.92 -1.18
N ASP A 326 -19.14 0.11 -2.18
CA ASP A 326 -19.08 0.44 -3.60
C ASP A 326 -20.43 0.94 -4.13
N ASP A 327 -21.50 0.17 -3.90
CA ASP A 327 -22.85 0.54 -4.28
C ASP A 327 -23.31 1.82 -3.56
N TRP A 328 -23.03 1.96 -2.27
CA TRP A 328 -23.46 3.15 -1.53
C TRP A 328 -22.70 4.42 -2.00
N VAL A 329 -21.40 4.32 -2.24
CA VAL A 329 -20.56 5.43 -2.72
C VAL A 329 -20.96 5.84 -4.15
N ALA A 330 -21.28 4.89 -5.02
CA ALA A 330 -21.81 5.19 -6.36
C ALA A 330 -23.17 5.90 -6.29
N SER A 331 -24.06 5.45 -5.40
CA SER A 331 -25.41 5.99 -5.26
C SER A 331 -25.45 7.30 -4.46
N ALA A 332 -25.36 7.22 -3.14
CA ALA A 332 -25.51 8.38 -2.25
C ALA A 332 -24.29 9.30 -2.32
N GLY A 333 -23.10 8.73 -2.49
CA GLY A 333 -21.85 9.47 -2.65
C GLY A 333 -21.71 10.13 -4.03
N ARG A 334 -22.61 9.85 -4.99
CA ARG A 334 -22.62 10.40 -6.36
C ARG A 334 -21.25 10.34 -7.04
N VAL A 335 -20.50 9.25 -6.79
CA VAL A 335 -19.16 9.05 -7.35
C VAL A 335 -19.28 8.35 -8.71
N PRO A 336 -18.70 8.91 -9.79
CA PRO A 336 -18.90 8.41 -11.14
C PRO A 336 -18.01 7.22 -11.52
N LEU A 337 -16.94 6.92 -10.78
CA LEU A 337 -16.11 5.75 -11.02
C LEU A 337 -15.89 5.04 -9.69
N VAL A 338 -16.41 3.82 -9.57
CA VAL A 338 -16.39 3.06 -8.32
C VAL A 338 -16.00 1.63 -8.63
N TYR A 339 -14.98 1.13 -7.95
CA TYR A 339 -14.52 -0.24 -8.12
C TYR A 339 -14.24 -0.93 -6.80
N THR A 340 -14.64 -2.19 -6.74
CA THR A 340 -14.15 -3.16 -5.76
C THR A 340 -13.04 -3.96 -6.42
N VAL A 341 -11.86 -3.98 -5.81
CA VAL A 341 -10.72 -4.75 -6.29
C VAL A 341 -10.51 -5.94 -5.37
N GLU A 342 -10.70 -7.14 -5.90
CA GLU A 342 -10.47 -8.41 -5.21
C GLU A 342 -9.08 -8.91 -5.59
N MET A 343 -8.10 -8.72 -4.71
CA MET A 343 -6.71 -9.11 -4.94
C MET A 343 -6.57 -10.64 -5.12
N PRO A 344 -5.43 -11.13 -5.65
CA PRO A 344 -5.26 -12.56 -5.92
C PRO A 344 -5.32 -13.44 -4.67
N ARG A 345 -5.68 -14.70 -4.89
CA ARG A 345 -5.63 -15.77 -3.87
C ARG A 345 -4.19 -16.00 -3.43
N GLY A 346 -3.98 -16.23 -2.14
CA GLY A 346 -2.70 -16.70 -1.59
C GLY A 346 -2.85 -17.86 -0.62
N GLY A 347 -1.85 -18.74 -0.56
CA GLY A 347 -1.83 -19.86 0.40
C GLY A 347 -2.99 -20.85 0.26
N ASN A 348 -3.27 -21.58 1.33
CA ASN A 348 -4.23 -22.69 1.34
C ASN A 348 -5.68 -22.19 1.51
N TRP A 349 -5.89 -21.13 2.29
CA TRP A 349 -7.20 -20.56 2.61
C TRP A 349 -7.60 -19.43 1.65
N GLY A 350 -6.64 -18.95 0.86
CA GLY A 350 -6.80 -17.87 -0.10
C GLY A 350 -6.54 -16.49 0.49
N PHE A 351 -6.70 -16.34 1.80
CA PHE A 351 -6.40 -15.11 2.54
C PHE A 351 -4.98 -15.10 3.12
N ASP A 352 -4.26 -16.22 3.04
CA ASP A 352 -2.94 -16.48 3.63
C ASP A 352 -1.82 -16.38 2.58
N LEU A 353 -1.82 -15.29 1.80
CA LEU A 353 -0.71 -14.96 0.90
C LEU A 353 0.62 -14.94 1.68
N PRO A 354 1.65 -15.69 1.26
CA PRO A 354 2.93 -15.68 1.95
C PRO A 354 3.57 -14.29 1.85
N PRO A 355 4.25 -13.81 2.89
CA PRO A 355 4.85 -12.48 2.87
C PRO A 355 5.85 -12.24 1.71
N SER A 356 6.56 -13.29 1.28
CA SER A 356 7.46 -13.25 0.11
C SER A 356 6.75 -12.91 -1.21
N ALA A 357 5.43 -13.12 -1.30
CA ALA A 357 4.65 -12.80 -2.48
C ALA A 357 4.02 -11.40 -2.45
N ILE A 358 4.12 -10.65 -1.33
CA ILE A 358 3.53 -9.32 -1.18
C ILE A 358 4.05 -8.39 -2.28
N ASN A 359 5.38 -8.17 -2.35
CA ASN A 359 5.98 -7.22 -3.30
C ASN A 359 5.57 -7.53 -4.74
N ARG A 360 5.68 -8.79 -5.18
CA ARG A 360 5.27 -9.20 -6.54
C ARG A 360 3.79 -8.90 -6.79
N THR A 361 2.93 -9.14 -5.81
CA THR A 361 1.48 -8.97 -5.95
C THR A 361 1.09 -7.49 -6.07
N VAL A 362 1.60 -6.64 -5.17
CA VAL A 362 1.24 -5.22 -5.15
C VAL A 362 1.90 -4.44 -6.29
N SER A 363 3.15 -4.76 -6.64
CA SER A 363 3.85 -4.12 -7.76
C SER A 363 3.25 -4.47 -9.11
N ALA A 364 2.79 -5.71 -9.30
CA ALA A 364 2.09 -6.11 -10.51
C ALA A 364 0.75 -5.37 -10.69
N PHE A 365 0.03 -5.07 -9.60
CA PHE A 365 -1.27 -4.38 -9.68
C PHE A 365 -1.15 -2.85 -9.81
N TRP A 366 -0.07 -2.23 -9.32
CA TRP A 366 0.12 -0.78 -9.36
C TRP A 366 -0.14 -0.11 -10.73
N PRO A 367 0.29 -0.67 -11.87
CA PRO A 367 -0.05 -0.12 -13.19
C PRO A 367 -1.55 0.05 -13.44
N ALA A 368 -2.42 -0.81 -12.87
CA ALA A 368 -3.87 -0.63 -12.93
C ALA A 368 -4.32 0.63 -12.19
N VAL A 369 -3.82 0.85 -10.97
CA VAL A 369 -4.09 2.06 -10.18
C VAL A 369 -3.63 3.31 -10.91
N ARG A 370 -2.45 3.26 -11.55
CA ARG A 370 -1.93 4.37 -12.34
C ARG A 370 -2.80 4.70 -13.56
N VAL A 371 -3.32 3.69 -14.27
CA VAL A 371 -4.26 3.89 -15.38
C VAL A 371 -5.53 4.60 -14.89
N MET A 372 -6.12 4.10 -13.80
CA MET A 372 -7.34 4.69 -13.23
C MET A 372 -7.10 6.12 -12.73
N GLY A 373 -5.96 6.38 -12.07
CA GLY A 373 -5.60 7.72 -11.62
C GLY A 373 -5.41 8.71 -12.76
N ARG A 374 -4.72 8.31 -13.82
CA ARG A 374 -4.52 9.15 -15.02
C ARG A 374 -5.83 9.43 -15.76
N HIS A 375 -6.79 8.51 -15.71
CA HIS A 375 -8.12 8.77 -16.26
C HIS A 375 -8.78 9.96 -15.54
N VAL A 376 -8.75 9.98 -14.21
CA VAL A 376 -9.30 11.09 -13.41
C VAL A 376 -8.58 12.41 -13.68
N GLN A 377 -7.24 12.40 -13.79
CA GLN A 377 -6.46 13.61 -14.06
C GLN A 377 -6.79 14.29 -15.40
N ARG A 378 -7.31 13.54 -16.37
CA ARG A 378 -7.65 14.03 -17.72
C ARG A 378 -9.12 14.42 -17.87
N SER A 379 -9.96 14.12 -16.88
CA SER A 379 -11.42 14.21 -16.95
C SER A 379 -11.98 15.55 -16.49
#